data_AF-A0A4S8R3E9-F1
#
_entry.id   AF-A0A4S8R3E9-F1
#
_cell.length_a   1.000
_cell.length_b   1.000
_cell.length_c   1.000
_cell.angle_alpha   90.00
_cell.angle_beta   90.00
_cell.angle_gamma   90.00
#
_symmetry.space_group_name_H-M   'P 1'
#
loop_
_entity.id
_entity.type
_entity.pdbx_description
1 polymer ?
#
loop_
_entity_poly.entity_id
_entity_poly.type
_entity_poly.pdbx_seq_one_letter_code
_entity_poly.pdbx_strand_id
1 'polypeptide(L)'
;MVALFNDVHLDQSKQTQSSRFHSFSRFPKEIRLKIWTLSLHQHRFIPICVSKTAGQDNANHHDQFQFYSRHNDLGKIISGGDYQLSINKPILDTTNQLFHTTIESRSAALDFYRIRLPLSRGHIRINPEYDVLFLQDWDKAPQILADILHDIRAYDPKDEGLMHLALEEGSGDSLFDIPHPSNILSGHTEMIDFSPDTCFNSFHDESKEEMQSDNEVPFYNETLTLLRNASQGRRDRDMGYGTPQIPHHPVAIASLVDILSTKLRSLWCVEKLLCNSRIYDNMGPRMGRPHLSETCPIMPSMKQMGRSSISFKRWESDPRPIQPDLKQLAFWRDPRRFYHSWCVLEGILGVRHRSAFNFYVCVTTQLPPLQEWGEDVEQHVSTKLGVRQMVDRHREKELAQWEESLEFFMNLNMKIPKHGFLRDEESYKKLEKNPSTAIGMWIFTGKAFGEVNRENMCDVYGRFKEHFEVSEVPGLVVFDI
;
A
#
# COMPACT_ATOMS: atom_id res chain seq x y z
N MET A 1 10.04 -1.64 28.71
CA MET A 1 9.50 -2.62 27.76
C MET A 1 8.13 -2.15 27.34
N VAL A 2 7.96 -1.85 26.06
CA VAL A 2 6.69 -1.37 25.51
C VAL A 2 5.78 -2.58 25.33
N ALA A 3 4.57 -2.49 25.87
CA ALA A 3 3.54 -3.49 25.60
C ALA A 3 3.05 -3.33 24.16
N LEU A 4 3.19 -4.38 23.35
CA LEU A 4 2.64 -4.41 21.99
C LEU A 4 1.24 -5.02 21.98
N PHE A 5 0.34 -4.42 21.20
CA PHE A 5 -1.00 -4.96 20.98
C PHE A 5 -0.92 -6.38 20.36
N ASN A 6 0.02 -6.58 19.44
CA ASN A 6 0.29 -7.87 18.81
C ASN A 6 0.54 -8.98 19.84
N ASP A 7 1.21 -8.68 20.95
CA ASP A 7 1.55 -9.69 21.97
C ASP A 7 0.33 -10.24 22.68
N VAL A 8 -0.63 -9.37 23.01
CA VAL A 8 -1.84 -9.77 23.73
C VAL A 8 -2.80 -10.57 22.84
N HIS A 9 -2.81 -10.25 21.55
CA HIS A 9 -3.81 -10.78 20.61
C HIS A 9 -3.30 -11.91 19.71
N LEU A 10 -1.99 -12.01 19.52
CA LEU A 10 -1.33 -13.07 18.75
C LEU A 10 -0.63 -14.11 19.63
N ASP A 11 -0.59 -13.94 20.96
CA ASP A 11 -0.19 -15.04 21.86
C ASP A 11 -1.25 -16.16 21.79
N GLN A 12 -1.16 -16.99 20.76
CA GLN A 12 -1.57 -18.38 20.85
C GLN A 12 -0.67 -19.01 21.90
N SER A 13 -1.32 -19.53 22.94
CA SER A 13 -0.79 -20.19 24.15
C SER A 13 0.70 -20.51 24.07
N LYS A 14 1.50 -19.97 25.00
CA LYS A 14 2.88 -20.39 25.30
C LYS A 14 3.04 -21.90 25.05
N GLN A 15 3.45 -22.26 23.84
CA GLN A 15 3.73 -23.64 23.49
C GLN A 15 5.06 -23.89 24.16
N THR A 16 4.97 -24.44 25.37
CA THR A 16 6.10 -25.11 26.01
C THR A 16 6.69 -26.00 24.93
N GLN A 17 7.95 -25.72 24.58
CA GLN A 17 8.73 -26.47 23.61
C GLN A 17 8.95 -27.90 24.12
N SER A 18 7.89 -28.69 24.16
CA SER A 18 7.99 -30.14 24.14
C SER A 18 8.24 -30.50 22.69
N SER A 19 9.52 -30.60 22.38
CA SER A 19 10.03 -31.08 21.11
C SER A 19 9.36 -32.41 20.78
N ARG A 20 8.68 -32.42 19.62
CA ARG A 20 7.96 -33.53 18.98
C ARG A 20 6.56 -33.79 19.52
N PHE A 21 5.57 -33.24 18.80
CA PHE A 21 4.18 -33.68 18.86
C PHE A 21 4.05 -35.06 18.18
N HIS A 22 4.59 -36.09 18.83
CA HIS A 22 4.63 -37.48 18.34
C HIS A 22 3.25 -38.09 18.06
N SER A 23 2.20 -37.48 18.60
CA SER A 23 0.82 -37.90 18.39
C SER A 23 0.25 -37.48 17.04
N PHE A 24 0.88 -36.53 16.32
CA PHE A 24 0.32 -36.04 15.06
C PHE A 24 0.07 -37.17 14.05
N SER A 25 1.05 -38.06 13.88
CA SER A 25 0.95 -39.19 12.94
C SER A 25 -0.08 -40.24 13.36
N ARG A 26 -0.54 -40.22 14.61
CA ARG A 26 -1.55 -41.16 15.13
C ARG A 26 -2.97 -40.72 14.80
N PHE A 27 -3.18 -39.47 14.39
CA PHE A 27 -4.50 -39.00 13.98
C PHE A 27 -4.92 -39.64 12.64
N PRO A 28 -6.24 -39.90 12.46
CA PRO A 28 -6.79 -40.26 11.15
C PRO A 28 -6.36 -39.25 10.08
N LYS A 29 -6.18 -39.72 8.85
CA LYS A 29 -5.69 -38.90 7.72
C LYS A 29 -6.54 -37.65 7.53
N GLU A 30 -7.85 -37.76 7.67
CA GLU A 30 -8.82 -36.69 7.51
C GLU A 30 -8.57 -35.55 8.51
N ILE A 31 -8.22 -35.89 9.75
CA ILE A 31 -7.91 -34.93 10.81
C ILE A 31 -6.56 -34.24 10.52
N ARG A 32 -5.55 -35.01 10.11
CA ARG A 32 -4.22 -34.45 9.76
C ARG A 32 -4.32 -33.47 8.59
N LEU A 33 -5.07 -33.83 7.56
CA LEU A 33 -5.36 -32.95 6.42
C LEU A 33 -6.10 -31.68 6.87
N LYS A 34 -7.13 -31.79 7.70
CA LYS A 34 -7.84 -30.61 8.24
C LYS A 34 -6.89 -29.69 9.01
N ILE A 35 -5.96 -30.23 9.81
CA ILE A 35 -4.97 -29.43 10.52
C ILE A 35 -4.07 -28.68 9.54
N TRP A 36 -3.52 -29.37 8.53
CA TRP A 36 -2.70 -28.72 7.49
C TRP A 36 -3.45 -27.63 6.74
N THR A 37 -4.68 -27.93 6.32
CA THR A 37 -5.56 -26.98 5.65
C THR A 37 -5.83 -25.76 6.53
N LEU A 38 -6.13 -25.93 7.82
CA LEU A 38 -6.33 -24.80 8.75
C LEU A 38 -5.06 -23.96 8.92
N SER A 39 -3.88 -24.58 8.96
CA SER A 39 -2.60 -23.86 9.02
C SER A 39 -2.29 -23.08 7.74
N LEU A 40 -2.82 -23.49 6.58
CA LEU A 40 -2.64 -22.82 5.30
C LEU A 40 -3.58 -21.62 5.10
N HIS A 41 -4.76 -21.64 5.72
CA HIS A 41 -5.78 -20.59 5.64
C HIS A 41 -5.44 -19.36 6.50
N GLN A 42 -4.23 -18.84 6.33
CA GLN A 42 -3.77 -17.60 6.95
C GLN A 42 -3.56 -16.56 5.85
N HIS A 43 -4.03 -15.34 6.09
CA HIS A 43 -3.77 -14.25 5.19
C HIS A 43 -2.30 -13.85 5.27
N ARG A 44 -1.67 -13.69 4.10
CA ARG A 44 -0.27 -13.26 4.01
C ARG A 44 -0.17 -11.96 3.22
N PHE A 45 0.67 -11.06 3.68
CA PHE A 45 1.05 -9.85 2.98
C PHE A 45 2.43 -10.08 2.37
N ILE A 46 2.52 -10.06 1.03
CA ILE A 46 3.71 -10.49 0.27
C ILE A 46 4.33 -9.27 -0.43
N PRO A 47 5.44 -8.70 0.08
CA PRO A 47 6.14 -7.62 -0.60
C PRO A 47 6.84 -8.12 -1.87
N ILE A 48 6.52 -7.51 -3.01
CA ILE A 48 7.14 -7.74 -4.30
C ILE A 48 7.75 -6.42 -4.79
N CYS A 49 9.05 -6.38 -4.96
CA CYS A 49 9.74 -5.27 -5.59
C CYS A 49 9.67 -5.45 -7.11
N VAL A 50 9.30 -4.39 -7.83
CA VAL A 50 9.24 -4.37 -9.28
C VAL A 50 10.35 -3.46 -9.80
N SER A 51 11.22 -4.00 -10.66
CA SER A 51 12.30 -3.22 -11.27
C SER A 51 12.29 -3.35 -12.78
N LYS A 52 12.57 -2.27 -13.51
CA LYS A 52 12.79 -2.32 -14.96
C LYS A 52 14.06 -3.11 -15.27
N THR A 53 14.06 -3.93 -16.31
CA THR A 53 15.27 -4.67 -16.72
C THR A 53 16.27 -3.71 -17.38
N ALA A 54 17.45 -3.52 -16.78
CA ALA A 54 18.47 -2.51 -17.14
C ALA A 54 19.13 -2.64 -18.53
N GLY A 55 18.60 -3.47 -19.43
CA GLY A 55 19.27 -3.84 -20.69
C GLY A 55 18.65 -3.32 -21.98
N GLN A 56 17.51 -2.62 -21.93
CA GLN A 56 16.73 -2.32 -23.14
C GLN A 56 16.63 -0.85 -23.55
N ASP A 57 17.22 0.09 -22.82
CA ASP A 57 17.19 1.49 -23.23
C ASP A 57 17.94 1.73 -24.57
N ASN A 58 18.75 0.76 -25.02
CA ASN A 58 19.43 0.74 -26.33
C ASN A 58 18.88 -0.31 -27.32
N ALA A 59 17.83 -1.07 -26.96
CA ALA A 59 17.26 -2.05 -27.88
C ALA A 59 16.50 -1.30 -28.98
N ASN A 60 16.90 -1.52 -30.24
CA ASN A 60 16.24 -0.95 -31.40
C ASN A 60 14.72 -1.19 -31.32
N HIS A 61 13.91 -0.18 -31.66
CA HIS A 61 12.43 -0.22 -31.70
C HIS A 61 11.81 -1.43 -32.42
N HIS A 62 12.60 -2.19 -33.19
CA HIS A 62 12.18 -3.42 -33.85
C HIS A 62 11.83 -4.58 -32.91
N ASP A 63 12.25 -4.59 -31.64
CA ASP A 63 11.87 -5.67 -30.70
C ASP A 63 10.49 -5.49 -30.04
N GLN A 64 9.80 -4.37 -30.26
CA GLN A 64 8.43 -4.15 -29.76
C GLN A 64 7.41 -5.17 -30.30
N PHE A 65 7.70 -5.83 -31.42
CA PHE A 65 6.82 -6.87 -31.99
C PHE A 65 6.77 -8.16 -31.17
N GLN A 66 7.61 -8.32 -30.15
CA GLN A 66 7.62 -9.54 -29.32
C GLN A 66 6.70 -9.49 -28.10
N PHE A 67 6.15 -8.32 -27.74
CA PHE A 67 5.21 -8.23 -26.61
C PHE A 67 3.98 -9.10 -26.90
N TYR A 68 3.50 -9.80 -25.87
CA TYR A 68 2.33 -10.67 -25.94
C TYR A 68 2.42 -11.79 -27.00
N SER A 69 3.64 -12.17 -27.41
CA SER A 69 3.89 -13.29 -28.33
C SER A 69 4.48 -14.52 -27.64
N ARG A 70 5.06 -14.33 -26.44
CA ARG A 70 5.66 -15.39 -25.64
C ARG A 70 4.60 -16.16 -24.86
N HIS A 71 4.88 -17.42 -24.59
CA HIS A 71 4.01 -18.31 -23.82
C HIS A 71 4.77 -18.86 -22.61
N ASN A 72 4.08 -19.07 -21.50
CA ASN A 72 4.64 -19.73 -20.32
C ASN A 72 4.49 -21.26 -20.39
N ASP A 73 4.93 -21.96 -19.33
CA ASP A 73 4.85 -23.42 -19.20
C ASP A 73 3.41 -23.98 -19.22
N LEU A 74 2.40 -23.12 -19.00
CA LEU A 74 0.97 -23.48 -19.10
C LEU A 74 0.41 -23.26 -20.52
N GLY A 75 1.24 -22.84 -21.47
CA GLY A 75 0.81 -22.49 -22.83
C GLY A 75 -0.03 -21.21 -22.89
N LYS A 76 0.03 -20.35 -21.86
CA LYS A 76 -0.69 -19.07 -21.82
C LYS A 76 0.25 -17.94 -22.27
N ILE A 77 -0.30 -16.97 -23.00
CA ILE A 77 0.41 -15.77 -23.43
C ILE A 77 0.85 -14.99 -22.20
N ILE A 78 2.10 -14.52 -22.20
CA ILE A 78 2.64 -13.58 -21.23
C ILE A 78 3.01 -12.27 -21.93
N SER A 79 3.03 -11.18 -21.18
CA SER A 79 3.30 -9.83 -21.66
C SER A 79 4.65 -9.75 -22.37
N GLY A 80 5.66 -10.44 -21.86
CA GLY A 80 7.06 -10.24 -22.27
C GLY A 80 7.60 -8.87 -21.86
N GLY A 81 6.93 -8.19 -20.92
CA GLY A 81 7.26 -6.85 -20.42
C GLY A 81 8.67 -6.75 -19.84
N ASP A 82 9.25 -5.55 -19.93
CA ASP A 82 10.63 -5.25 -19.47
C ASP A 82 10.70 -4.97 -17.96
N TYR A 83 10.03 -5.82 -17.18
CA TYR A 83 10.02 -5.74 -15.74
C TYR A 83 10.51 -7.04 -15.13
N GLN A 84 10.98 -6.94 -13.89
CA GLN A 84 11.40 -8.07 -13.10
C GLN A 84 10.78 -7.96 -11.72
N LEU A 85 10.16 -9.07 -11.28
CA LEU A 85 9.64 -9.21 -9.92
C LEU A 85 10.73 -9.78 -9.02
N SER A 86 10.91 -9.21 -7.84
CA SER A 86 11.86 -9.70 -6.86
C SER A 86 11.28 -9.62 -5.45
N ILE A 87 11.83 -10.43 -4.57
CA ILE A 87 11.60 -10.36 -3.13
C ILE A 87 12.95 -10.07 -2.51
N ASN A 88 12.98 -9.26 -1.45
CA ASN A 88 14.20 -8.76 -0.83
C ASN A 88 15.09 -9.84 -0.17
N LYS A 89 14.81 -11.15 -0.36
CA LYS A 89 15.52 -12.26 0.26
C LYS A 89 15.74 -13.48 -0.63
N PRO A 90 16.69 -14.37 -0.26
CA PRO A 90 16.89 -15.65 -0.94
C PRO A 90 15.63 -16.54 -0.83
N ILE A 91 15.29 -17.22 -1.92
CA ILE A 91 14.08 -18.06 -2.10
C ILE A 91 13.93 -19.14 -1.01
N LEU A 92 15.03 -19.56 -0.38
CA LEU A 92 14.99 -20.63 0.62
C LEU A 92 14.11 -20.25 1.84
N ASP A 93 14.03 -18.95 2.17
CA ASP A 93 13.12 -18.40 3.20
C ASP A 93 11.70 -18.11 2.68
N THR A 94 11.43 -18.25 1.38
CA THR A 94 10.12 -17.85 0.81
C THR A 94 9.04 -18.91 0.91
N THR A 95 9.41 -20.12 1.35
CA THR A 95 8.52 -21.29 1.36
C THR A 95 7.90 -21.50 2.74
N ASN A 96 6.57 -21.61 2.78
CA ASN A 96 5.83 -22.06 3.97
C ASN A 96 6.48 -23.35 4.52
N GLN A 97 6.72 -23.43 5.83
CA GLN A 97 7.38 -24.58 6.48
C GLN A 97 6.71 -25.92 6.11
N LEU A 98 5.42 -25.90 5.80
CA LEU A 98 4.64 -27.07 5.37
C LEU A 98 5.16 -27.71 4.08
N PHE A 99 5.89 -26.99 3.23
CA PHE A 99 6.56 -27.58 2.06
C PHE A 99 7.70 -28.52 2.44
N HIS A 100 8.23 -28.44 3.67
CA HIS A 100 9.39 -29.22 4.10
C HIS A 100 9.10 -30.20 5.23
N THR A 101 7.91 -30.15 5.83
CA THR A 101 7.58 -30.99 7.00
C THR A 101 7.36 -32.47 6.64
N THR A 102 6.39 -32.76 5.76
CA THR A 102 6.03 -34.12 5.33
C THR A 102 5.56 -34.13 3.89
N ILE A 103 5.47 -35.30 3.26
CA ILE A 103 4.90 -35.44 1.90
C ILE A 103 3.43 -34.97 1.89
N GLU A 104 2.66 -35.30 2.93
CA GLU A 104 1.24 -34.92 3.03
C GLU A 104 1.07 -33.40 3.18
N SER A 105 1.83 -32.76 4.07
CA SER A 105 1.78 -31.30 4.23
C SER A 105 2.24 -30.57 2.97
N ARG A 106 3.28 -31.10 2.30
CA ARG A 106 3.74 -30.56 1.01
C ARG A 106 2.67 -30.66 -0.06
N SER A 107 1.98 -31.80 -0.16
CA SER A 107 0.87 -31.96 -1.11
C SER A 107 -0.23 -30.94 -0.83
N ALA A 108 -0.68 -30.84 0.43
CA ALA A 108 -1.71 -29.87 0.82
C ALA A 108 -1.29 -28.42 0.52
N ALA A 109 -0.03 -28.06 0.77
CA ALA A 109 0.49 -26.74 0.47
C ALA A 109 0.59 -26.45 -1.03
N LEU A 110 0.96 -27.44 -1.85
CA LEU A 110 1.00 -27.32 -3.32
C LEU A 110 -0.40 -27.16 -3.92
N ASP A 111 -1.38 -27.88 -3.38
CA ASP A 111 -2.78 -27.76 -3.79
C ASP A 111 -3.37 -26.39 -3.40
N PHE A 112 -2.96 -25.86 -2.24
CA PHE A 112 -3.40 -24.56 -1.74
C PHE A 112 -2.76 -23.38 -2.47
N TYR A 113 -1.44 -23.34 -2.60
CA TYR A 113 -0.72 -22.25 -3.27
C TYR A 113 -0.52 -22.54 -4.77
N ARG A 114 -1.61 -22.38 -5.52
CA ARG A 114 -1.70 -22.86 -6.90
C ARG A 114 -0.90 -22.06 -7.94
N ILE A 115 -0.68 -20.76 -7.72
CA ILE A 115 0.03 -19.92 -8.69
C ILE A 115 1.52 -20.01 -8.39
N ARG A 116 2.32 -20.27 -9.43
CA ARG A 116 3.79 -20.26 -9.35
C ARG A 116 4.32 -19.03 -10.09
N LEU A 117 4.50 -17.94 -9.37
CA LEU A 117 4.92 -16.65 -9.93
C LEU A 117 6.46 -16.62 -10.08
N PRO A 118 7.00 -16.42 -11.29
CA PRO A 118 8.45 -16.27 -11.47
C PRO A 118 8.97 -14.99 -10.83
N LEU A 119 10.17 -15.09 -10.25
CA LEU A 119 10.92 -13.98 -9.68
C LEU A 119 12.33 -13.94 -10.29
N SER A 120 13.04 -12.82 -10.12
CA SER A 120 14.44 -12.64 -10.51
C SER A 120 15.33 -13.78 -10.02
N ARG A 121 15.04 -14.22 -8.80
CA ARG A 121 15.63 -15.38 -8.16
C ARG A 121 14.46 -16.34 -7.92
N GLY A 122 14.27 -17.31 -8.81
CA GLY A 122 13.37 -18.45 -8.60
C GLY A 122 11.88 -18.17 -8.79
N HIS A 123 11.06 -18.59 -7.83
CA HIS A 123 9.61 -18.44 -7.89
C HIS A 123 9.01 -18.36 -6.48
N ILE A 124 7.86 -17.70 -6.36
CA ILE A 124 7.02 -17.74 -5.17
C ILE A 124 5.70 -18.43 -5.49
N ARG A 125 5.16 -19.16 -4.51
CA ARG A 125 3.81 -19.72 -4.61
C ARG A 125 2.81 -18.85 -3.86
N ILE A 126 1.72 -18.50 -4.55
CA ILE A 126 0.68 -17.62 -4.03
C ILE A 126 -0.69 -18.29 -4.14
N ASN A 127 -1.56 -17.95 -3.19
CA ASN A 127 -2.97 -18.27 -3.18
C ASN A 127 -3.74 -16.95 -3.35
N PRO A 128 -4.43 -16.74 -4.48
CA PRO A 128 -5.13 -15.49 -4.77
C PRO A 128 -6.15 -15.05 -3.72
N GLU A 129 -6.80 -16.00 -3.05
CA GLU A 129 -7.86 -15.74 -2.07
C GLU A 129 -7.34 -15.32 -0.69
N TYR A 130 -6.10 -15.66 -0.35
CA TYR A 130 -5.53 -15.41 0.98
C TYR A 130 -4.34 -14.45 0.97
N ASP A 131 -3.62 -14.35 -0.14
CA ASP A 131 -2.42 -13.53 -0.24
C ASP A 131 -2.73 -12.14 -0.81
N VAL A 132 -2.26 -11.10 -0.12
CA VAL A 132 -2.21 -9.72 -0.61
C VAL A 132 -0.83 -9.46 -1.18
N LEU A 133 -0.74 -9.27 -2.50
CA LEU A 133 0.53 -8.93 -3.15
C LEU A 133 0.76 -7.43 -3.05
N PHE A 134 1.84 -7.03 -2.38
CA PHE A 134 2.22 -5.65 -2.16
C PHE A 134 3.32 -5.24 -3.12
N LEU A 135 2.96 -4.49 -4.17
CA LEU A 135 3.92 -3.99 -5.15
C LEU A 135 4.63 -2.75 -4.60
N GLN A 136 5.95 -2.87 -4.45
CA GLN A 136 6.86 -1.83 -3.98
C GLN A 136 7.82 -1.44 -5.10
N ASP A 137 8.34 -0.21 -5.03
CA ASP A 137 9.37 0.33 -5.95
C ASP A 137 9.03 0.29 -7.44
N TRP A 138 7.77 0.05 -7.79
CA TRP A 138 7.35 -0.01 -9.17
C TRP A 138 7.34 1.39 -9.78
N ASP A 139 7.72 1.49 -11.06
CA ASP A 139 7.84 2.73 -11.86
C ASP A 139 6.51 3.45 -12.11
N LYS A 140 5.45 3.06 -11.38
CA LYS A 140 4.09 3.61 -11.40
C LYS A 140 3.39 3.71 -12.75
N ALA A 141 4.03 3.25 -13.81
CA ALA A 141 3.51 3.23 -15.16
C ALA A 141 2.30 2.28 -15.22
N PRO A 142 1.12 2.76 -15.64
CA PRO A 142 -0.09 1.93 -15.75
C PRO A 142 0.13 0.67 -16.61
N GLN A 143 1.00 0.77 -17.63
CA GLN A 143 1.33 -0.35 -18.52
C GLN A 143 2.06 -1.48 -17.76
N ILE A 144 3.03 -1.15 -16.91
CA ILE A 144 3.77 -2.16 -16.12
C ILE A 144 2.80 -2.87 -15.17
N LEU A 145 1.87 -2.14 -14.55
CA LEU A 145 0.85 -2.76 -13.72
C LEU A 145 -0.05 -3.70 -14.53
N ALA A 146 -0.49 -3.29 -15.72
CA ALA A 146 -1.28 -4.12 -16.62
C ALA A 146 -0.54 -5.42 -17.01
N ASP A 147 0.74 -5.29 -17.37
CA ASP A 147 1.60 -6.42 -17.75
C ASP A 147 1.80 -7.40 -16.58
N ILE A 148 2.06 -6.88 -15.37
CA ILE A 148 2.19 -7.69 -14.14
C ILE A 148 0.91 -8.45 -13.85
N LEU A 149 -0.25 -7.77 -13.87
CA LEU A 149 -1.54 -8.40 -13.58
C LEU A 149 -1.91 -9.44 -14.64
N HIS A 150 -1.64 -9.14 -15.91
CA HIS A 150 -1.79 -10.10 -17.01
C HIS A 150 -0.95 -11.35 -16.78
N ASP A 151 0.33 -11.19 -16.44
CA ASP A 151 1.23 -12.32 -16.25
C ASP A 151 0.86 -13.15 -15.02
N ILE A 152 0.51 -12.52 -13.89
CA ILE A 152 0.03 -13.25 -12.70
C ILE A 152 -1.18 -14.13 -13.05
N ARG A 153 -2.12 -13.61 -13.85
CA ARG A 153 -3.25 -14.39 -14.36
C ARG A 153 -2.80 -15.50 -15.31
N ALA A 154 -1.86 -15.22 -16.21
CA ALA A 154 -1.31 -16.22 -17.12
C ALA A 154 -0.62 -17.37 -16.37
N TYR A 155 -0.05 -17.12 -15.19
CA TYR A 155 0.53 -18.15 -14.31
C TYR A 155 -0.49 -18.83 -13.38
N ASP A 156 -1.77 -18.45 -13.40
CA ASP A 156 -2.84 -19.13 -12.67
C ASP A 156 -3.48 -20.24 -13.52
N PRO A 157 -3.38 -21.52 -13.12
CA PRO A 157 -4.07 -22.61 -13.81
C PRO A 157 -5.59 -22.43 -13.90
N LYS A 158 -6.20 -21.69 -12.96
CA LYS A 158 -7.64 -21.41 -12.95
C LYS A 158 -8.05 -20.16 -13.72
N ASP A 159 -7.08 -19.39 -14.23
CA ASP A 159 -7.34 -18.12 -14.91
C ASP A 159 -8.13 -17.09 -14.06
N GLU A 160 -7.97 -17.14 -12.74
CA GLU A 160 -8.55 -16.15 -11.83
C GLU A 160 -7.56 -15.00 -11.59
N GLY A 161 -6.26 -15.29 -11.55
CA GLY A 161 -5.21 -14.28 -11.35
C GLY A 161 -5.18 -13.75 -9.92
N LEU A 162 -4.87 -12.47 -9.75
CA LEU A 162 -4.74 -11.84 -8.43
C LEU A 162 -6.09 -11.31 -7.93
N MET A 163 -6.46 -11.60 -6.68
CA MET A 163 -7.68 -11.05 -6.06
C MET A 163 -7.41 -9.90 -5.08
N HIS A 164 -6.23 -9.84 -4.47
CA HIS A 164 -5.89 -8.83 -3.48
C HIS A 164 -4.55 -8.15 -3.81
N LEU A 165 -4.62 -6.88 -4.18
CA LEU A 165 -3.48 -6.07 -4.56
C LEU A 165 -3.25 -4.97 -3.53
N ALA A 166 -2.01 -4.77 -3.12
CA ALA A 166 -1.58 -3.60 -2.38
C ALA A 166 -0.53 -2.83 -3.20
N LEU A 167 -0.62 -1.51 -3.17
CA LEU A 167 0.28 -0.61 -3.89
C LEU A 167 0.90 0.36 -2.87
N GLU A 168 2.23 0.45 -2.87
CA GLU A 168 2.93 1.50 -2.12
C GLU A 168 2.84 2.80 -2.89
N GLU A 169 2.60 3.91 -2.19
CA GLU A 169 2.94 5.19 -2.78
C GLU A 169 4.47 5.33 -2.89
N GLY A 170 4.99 5.20 -4.11
CA GLY A 170 6.37 5.54 -4.41
C GLY A 170 6.64 7.06 -4.44
N SER A 171 7.91 7.45 -4.53
CA SER A 171 8.31 8.82 -4.87
C SER A 171 8.09 9.09 -6.36
N GLY A 172 7.47 10.22 -6.72
CA GLY A 172 7.28 10.65 -8.12
C GLY A 172 5.87 10.44 -8.68
N ASP A 173 5.71 10.74 -9.98
CA ASP A 173 4.46 10.73 -10.75
C ASP A 173 3.68 9.45 -10.50
N SER A 174 2.63 9.57 -9.69
CA SER A 174 1.84 8.43 -9.25
C SER A 174 0.82 8.00 -10.29
N LEU A 175 0.51 6.71 -10.36
CA LEU A 175 -0.75 6.21 -10.95
C LEU A 175 -1.95 7.02 -10.43
N PHE A 176 -1.84 7.50 -9.20
CA PHE A 176 -2.85 8.29 -8.51
C PHE A 176 -2.67 9.80 -8.65
N ASP A 177 -1.56 10.25 -9.25
CA ASP A 177 -1.35 11.64 -9.63
C ASP A 177 -1.83 11.78 -11.07
N ILE A 178 -3.09 11.44 -11.31
CA ILE A 178 -3.71 11.68 -12.60
C ILE A 178 -3.62 13.19 -12.81
N PRO A 179 -2.82 13.67 -13.77
CA PRO A 179 -2.72 15.09 -13.97
C PRO A 179 -4.09 15.53 -14.49
N HIS A 180 -4.46 16.77 -14.14
CA HIS A 180 -5.69 17.43 -14.57
C HIS A 180 -6.10 16.95 -15.98
N PRO A 181 -7.39 16.65 -16.26
CA PRO A 181 -7.84 15.99 -17.51
C PRO A 181 -7.27 16.56 -18.83
N SER A 182 -6.81 17.80 -18.82
CA SER A 182 -6.08 18.48 -19.90
C SER A 182 -4.68 17.90 -20.23
N ASN A 183 -4.03 17.17 -19.32
CA ASN A 183 -2.62 16.76 -19.42
C ASN A 183 -2.41 15.29 -19.78
N ILE A 184 -3.42 14.43 -19.57
CA ILE A 184 -3.30 12.96 -19.82
C ILE A 184 -3.11 12.65 -21.31
N LEU A 185 -3.52 13.56 -22.20
CA LEU A 185 -3.52 13.34 -23.64
C LEU A 185 -2.68 14.35 -24.41
N SER A 186 -1.97 15.23 -23.68
CA SER A 186 -1.07 16.20 -24.27
C SER A 186 0.28 15.60 -24.68
N GLY A 187 0.67 14.44 -24.11
CA GLY A 187 2.05 13.94 -24.21
C GLY A 187 3.10 14.90 -23.64
N HIS A 188 2.64 15.97 -22.95
CA HIS A 188 3.46 16.94 -22.27
C HIS A 188 3.15 16.86 -20.78
N THR A 189 4.04 16.19 -20.06
CA THR A 189 4.22 16.36 -18.62
C THR A 189 5.01 17.65 -18.40
N GLU A 190 4.43 18.81 -18.73
CA GLU A 190 4.85 20.03 -18.05
C GLU A 190 4.08 20.10 -16.74
N MET A 191 4.63 19.44 -15.72
CA MET A 191 4.33 19.84 -14.35
C MET A 191 4.97 21.21 -14.16
N ILE A 192 4.17 22.17 -13.69
CA ILE A 192 4.72 23.41 -13.15
C ILE A 192 5.60 22.97 -11.97
N ASP A 193 6.91 23.08 -12.16
CA ASP A 193 7.89 22.84 -11.13
C ASP A 193 7.77 23.99 -10.12
N PHE A 194 6.83 23.88 -9.18
CA PHE A 194 6.72 24.84 -8.10
C PHE A 194 7.92 24.61 -7.19
N SER A 195 8.99 25.38 -7.44
CA SER A 195 10.09 25.54 -6.51
C SER A 195 9.53 25.86 -5.12
N PRO A 196 10.04 25.24 -4.03
CA PRO A 196 9.58 25.51 -2.66
C PRO A 196 9.59 27.01 -2.30
N ASP A 197 10.40 27.80 -2.98
CA ASP A 197 10.66 29.19 -2.65
C ASP A 197 9.66 30.19 -3.27
N THR A 198 8.75 29.76 -4.16
CA THR A 198 7.91 30.71 -4.93
C THR A 198 6.46 30.86 -4.44
N CYS A 199 5.99 30.03 -3.50
CA CYS A 199 4.60 30.05 -3.05
C CYS A 199 4.42 30.73 -1.68
N PHE A 200 4.68 32.03 -1.60
CA PHE A 200 4.24 32.84 -0.45
C PHE A 200 3.28 33.99 -0.77
N ASN A 201 3.01 34.30 -2.04
CA ASN A 201 2.11 35.41 -2.36
C ASN A 201 1.13 35.10 -3.50
N SER A 202 -0.13 35.43 -3.22
CA SER A 202 -1.28 35.58 -4.13
C SER A 202 -2.03 34.32 -4.55
N PHE A 203 -3.18 34.10 -3.89
CA PHE A 203 -4.45 33.88 -4.58
C PHE A 203 -5.53 34.60 -3.77
N HIS A 204 -6.16 35.60 -4.38
CA HIS A 204 -7.36 36.25 -3.88
C HIS A 204 -8.59 35.64 -4.54
N ASP A 205 -9.64 35.57 -3.73
CA ASP A 205 -10.95 34.97 -3.91
C ASP A 205 -11.84 35.81 -4.84
N GLU A 206 -12.37 35.22 -5.92
CA GLU A 206 -13.46 35.81 -6.70
C GLU A 206 -14.54 34.77 -7.10
N SER A 207 -15.75 35.05 -6.58
CA SER A 207 -17.09 34.64 -7.03
C SER A 207 -17.49 33.16 -7.01
N LYS A 208 -18.36 32.83 -6.04
CA LYS A 208 -19.23 31.65 -6.02
C LYS A 208 -20.52 31.96 -6.79
N GLU A 209 -20.80 31.24 -7.86
CA GLU A 209 -22.16 31.07 -8.41
C GLU A 209 -22.71 29.70 -7.99
N GLU A 210 -23.94 29.69 -7.45
CA GLU A 210 -24.66 28.48 -7.03
C GLU A 210 -25.02 27.60 -8.23
N MET A 211 -24.69 26.30 -8.16
CA MET A 211 -25.05 25.30 -9.17
C MET A 211 -25.71 24.08 -8.51
N GLN A 212 -26.87 23.67 -9.03
CA GLN A 212 -27.78 22.66 -8.47
C GLN A 212 -27.25 21.21 -8.57
N SER A 213 -27.74 20.36 -7.66
CA SER A 213 -27.16 19.09 -7.18
C SER A 213 -27.41 17.81 -7.99
N ASP A 214 -27.94 17.84 -9.21
CA ASP A 214 -28.44 16.62 -9.89
C ASP A 214 -27.56 16.10 -11.06
N ASN A 215 -26.26 16.42 -11.09
CA ASN A 215 -25.40 16.20 -12.27
C ASN A 215 -24.05 15.48 -12.01
N GLU A 216 -24.02 14.32 -11.34
CA GLU A 216 -22.79 13.51 -11.28
C GLU A 216 -22.47 12.76 -12.59
N VAL A 217 -23.48 12.39 -13.38
CA VAL A 217 -23.30 11.63 -14.64
C VAL A 217 -22.79 12.49 -15.82
N PRO A 218 -23.19 13.78 -15.98
CA PRO A 218 -22.62 14.66 -17.00
C PRO A 218 -21.14 14.95 -16.78
N PHE A 219 -20.70 15.16 -15.54
CA PHE A 219 -19.31 15.50 -15.23
C PHE A 219 -18.32 14.39 -15.63
N TYR A 220 -18.71 13.13 -15.43
CA TYR A 220 -17.92 11.97 -15.81
C TYR A 220 -17.75 11.86 -17.34
N ASN A 221 -18.86 12.04 -18.07
CA ASN A 221 -18.86 12.04 -19.53
C ASN A 221 -18.15 13.26 -20.10
N GLU A 222 -18.24 14.43 -19.46
CA GLU A 222 -17.56 15.65 -19.86
C GLU A 222 -16.05 15.55 -19.66
N THR A 223 -15.61 14.95 -18.55
CA THR A 223 -14.19 14.60 -18.31
C THR A 223 -13.68 13.59 -19.34
N LEU A 224 -14.43 12.53 -19.62
CA LEU A 224 -14.07 11.55 -20.65
C LEU A 224 -14.11 12.12 -22.08
N THR A 225 -15.01 13.06 -22.35
CA THR A 225 -15.14 13.73 -23.65
C THR A 225 -14.04 14.77 -23.84
N LEU A 226 -13.69 15.53 -22.80
CA LEU A 226 -12.52 16.42 -22.76
C LEU A 226 -11.24 15.63 -23.00
N LEU A 227 -11.11 14.46 -22.36
CA LEU A 227 -10.03 13.52 -22.62
C LEU A 227 -10.06 13.11 -24.11
N ARG A 228 -11.11 12.45 -24.60
CA ARG A 228 -11.20 11.98 -26.00
C ARG A 228 -10.92 13.09 -27.03
N ASN A 229 -11.45 14.30 -26.84
CA ASN A 229 -11.27 15.43 -27.76
C ASN A 229 -9.84 16.01 -27.72
N ALA A 230 -9.19 16.04 -26.55
CA ALA A 230 -7.80 16.49 -26.41
C ALA A 230 -6.81 15.58 -27.17
N SER A 231 -7.12 14.28 -27.27
CA SER A 231 -6.34 13.32 -28.08
C SER A 231 -6.51 13.48 -29.60
N GLN A 232 -7.68 13.98 -30.05
CA GLN A 232 -8.01 14.11 -31.47
C GLN A 232 -7.45 15.42 -32.08
N GLY A 233 -7.40 16.50 -31.30
CA GLY A 233 -7.02 17.86 -31.76
C GLY A 233 -5.52 18.10 -31.96
N ARG A 234 -4.64 17.16 -31.61
CA ARG A 234 -3.16 17.32 -31.69
C ARG A 234 -2.48 16.61 -32.87
N ARG A 235 -3.24 16.04 -33.82
CA ARG A 235 -2.65 15.49 -35.06
C ARG A 235 -2.03 16.55 -35.98
N ASP A 236 -2.34 17.83 -35.78
CA ASP A 236 -1.97 18.89 -36.72
C ASP A 236 -0.91 19.89 -36.21
N ARG A 237 -0.40 19.78 -34.97
CA ARG A 237 0.60 20.74 -34.45
C ARG A 237 1.73 20.11 -33.63
N ASP A 238 2.90 20.18 -34.26
CA ASP A 238 4.25 20.39 -33.71
C ASP A 238 5.21 19.23 -33.40
N MET A 239 6.43 19.48 -33.89
CA MET A 239 7.68 18.74 -33.75
C MET A 239 8.44 19.26 -32.52
N GLY A 240 8.58 18.42 -31.49
CA GLY A 240 9.45 18.71 -30.36
C GLY A 240 9.41 17.60 -29.33
N TYR A 241 10.41 16.70 -29.35
CA TYR A 241 10.74 15.64 -28.39
C TYR A 241 9.64 15.19 -27.42
N GLY A 242 8.47 14.83 -27.95
CA GLY A 242 7.44 14.16 -27.18
C GLY A 242 7.94 12.77 -26.83
N THR A 243 7.86 12.40 -25.56
CA THR A 243 7.93 11.00 -25.15
C THR A 243 6.96 10.22 -26.05
N PRO A 244 7.45 9.27 -26.86
CA PRO A 244 6.58 8.56 -27.79
C PRO A 244 5.44 7.93 -26.98
N GLN A 245 4.20 8.25 -27.36
CA GLN A 245 3.03 7.56 -26.84
C GLN A 245 3.22 6.08 -27.17
N ILE A 246 3.66 5.28 -26.21
CA ILE A 246 3.76 3.84 -26.38
C ILE A 246 2.31 3.36 -26.46
N PRO A 247 1.82 2.93 -27.63
CA PRO A 247 0.45 2.48 -27.76
C PRO A 247 0.28 1.26 -26.85
N HIS A 248 -0.64 1.36 -25.90
CA HIS A 248 -0.95 0.26 -24.99
C HIS A 248 -1.32 -0.99 -25.81
N HIS A 249 -0.70 -2.13 -25.49
CA HIS A 249 -0.99 -3.36 -26.21
C HIS A 249 -2.46 -3.77 -25.95
N PRO A 250 -3.28 -4.06 -26.98
CA PRO A 250 -4.70 -4.35 -26.80
C PRO A 250 -4.99 -5.51 -25.85
N VAL A 251 -4.12 -6.54 -25.83
CA VAL A 251 -4.24 -7.68 -24.92
C VAL A 251 -4.01 -7.26 -23.46
N ALA A 252 -3.07 -6.33 -23.21
CA ALA A 252 -2.82 -5.79 -21.88
C ALA A 252 -4.07 -5.10 -21.33
N ILE A 253 -4.65 -4.21 -22.13
CA ILE A 253 -5.83 -3.43 -21.76
C ILE A 253 -7.04 -4.33 -21.56
N ALA A 254 -7.30 -5.26 -22.49
CA ALA A 254 -8.40 -6.21 -22.35
C ALA A 254 -8.25 -7.09 -21.09
N SER A 255 -7.03 -7.56 -20.82
CA SER A 255 -6.72 -8.34 -19.62
C SER A 255 -6.91 -7.51 -18.35
N LEU A 256 -6.43 -6.26 -18.33
CA LEU A 256 -6.61 -5.35 -17.20
C LEU A 256 -8.09 -5.11 -16.93
N VAL A 257 -8.87 -4.73 -17.95
CA VAL A 257 -10.31 -4.50 -17.83
C VAL A 257 -11.02 -5.73 -17.26
N ASP A 258 -10.70 -6.93 -17.74
CA ASP A 258 -11.32 -8.17 -17.24
C ASP A 258 -10.94 -8.47 -15.80
N ILE A 259 -9.66 -8.28 -15.42
CA ILE A 259 -9.17 -8.47 -14.05
C ILE A 259 -9.88 -7.48 -13.10
N LEU A 260 -9.89 -6.20 -13.46
CA LEU A 260 -10.55 -5.17 -12.64
C LEU A 260 -12.05 -5.41 -12.54
N SER A 261 -12.71 -5.85 -13.62
CA SER A 261 -14.16 -6.04 -13.63
C SER A 261 -14.62 -7.31 -12.90
N THR A 262 -13.81 -8.37 -12.86
CA THR A 262 -14.31 -9.70 -12.45
C THR A 262 -13.46 -10.45 -11.45
N LYS A 263 -12.18 -10.09 -11.27
CA LYS A 263 -11.22 -10.91 -10.51
C LYS A 263 -10.71 -10.21 -9.26
N LEU A 264 -10.35 -8.93 -9.39
CA LEU A 264 -9.83 -8.15 -8.28
C LEU A 264 -10.95 -7.89 -7.26
N ARG A 265 -10.72 -8.30 -6.01
CA ARG A 265 -11.67 -8.17 -4.90
C ARG A 265 -11.30 -7.07 -3.93
N SER A 266 -10.02 -6.73 -3.84
CA SER A 266 -9.60 -5.58 -3.07
C SER A 266 -8.33 -4.92 -3.56
N LEU A 267 -8.30 -3.60 -3.46
CA LEU A 267 -7.12 -2.77 -3.66
C LEU A 267 -6.76 -2.04 -2.36
N TRP A 268 -5.49 -2.08 -1.98
CA TRP A 268 -4.96 -1.53 -0.74
C TRP A 268 -3.89 -0.49 -1.08
N CYS A 269 -4.23 0.79 -0.99
CA CYS A 269 -3.29 1.88 -1.21
C CYS A 269 -2.59 2.19 0.10
N VAL A 270 -1.30 1.84 0.22
CA VAL A 270 -0.53 2.06 1.44
C VAL A 270 0.03 3.48 1.44
N GLU A 271 -0.44 4.28 2.39
CA GLU A 271 -0.09 5.68 2.58
C GLU A 271 0.68 5.87 3.89
N LYS A 272 1.75 6.65 3.82
CA LYS A 272 2.55 7.04 4.99
C LYS A 272 2.08 8.41 5.49
N LEU A 273 2.12 8.60 6.80
CA LEU A 273 1.91 9.94 7.37
C LEU A 273 2.98 10.93 6.90
N LEU A 274 2.70 12.22 7.05
CA LEU A 274 3.62 13.30 6.70
C LEU A 274 5.01 13.08 7.34
N CYS A 275 5.03 12.58 8.58
CA CYS A 275 6.25 12.26 9.28
C CYS A 275 6.51 10.75 9.23
N ASN A 276 7.79 10.37 9.13
CA ASN A 276 8.24 8.98 9.31
C ASN A 276 8.19 8.53 10.78
N SER A 277 7.52 9.28 11.65
CA SER A 277 7.33 8.98 13.07
C SER A 277 5.89 9.30 13.46
N ARG A 278 5.47 8.86 14.64
CA ARG A 278 4.16 9.23 15.22
C ARG A 278 4.17 10.64 15.80
N ILE A 279 5.32 11.31 15.80
CA ILE A 279 5.44 12.69 16.22
C ILE A 279 5.16 13.56 15.03
N TYR A 280 4.26 14.48 15.26
CA TYR A 280 4.01 15.56 14.34
C TYR A 280 4.56 16.83 14.96
N ASP A 281 5.68 17.31 14.41
CA ASP A 281 6.30 18.56 14.80
C ASP A 281 6.36 19.48 13.57
N ASN A 282 5.38 20.37 13.46
CA ASN A 282 5.32 21.31 12.36
C ASN A 282 6.18 22.54 12.66
N MET A 283 7.31 22.66 11.97
CA MET A 283 8.19 23.83 12.05
C MET A 283 7.70 25.02 11.18
N GLY A 284 6.39 25.23 11.02
CA GLY A 284 5.80 26.25 10.13
C GLY A 284 4.74 27.14 10.79
N PRO A 285 4.68 28.46 10.50
CA PRO A 285 3.81 29.43 11.18
C PRO A 285 2.30 29.28 10.91
N ARG A 286 1.89 28.41 9.98
CA ARG A 286 0.48 28.18 9.63
C ARG A 286 -0.07 26.85 10.16
N MET A 287 0.74 26.04 10.82
CA MET A 287 0.45 24.62 10.88
C MET A 287 0.03 24.14 12.28
N GLY A 288 -0.70 23.01 12.30
CA GLY A 288 -1.39 22.45 13.47
C GLY A 288 -0.54 22.25 14.73
N ARG A 289 -1.22 22.05 15.87
CA ARG A 289 -0.55 21.84 17.16
C ARG A 289 0.25 20.53 17.13
N PRO A 290 1.46 20.52 17.68
CA PRO A 290 2.29 19.32 17.72
C PRO A 290 1.61 18.24 18.57
N HIS A 291 1.77 16.99 18.16
CA HIS A 291 1.15 15.85 18.83
C HIS A 291 1.93 14.55 18.63
N LEU A 292 1.73 13.61 19.55
CA LEU A 292 2.24 12.24 19.47
C LEU A 292 1.08 11.26 19.27
N SER A 293 0.98 10.69 18.07
CA SER A 293 -0.06 9.73 17.67
C SER A 293 0.23 8.31 18.18
N GLU A 294 0.18 8.10 19.49
CA GLU A 294 0.60 6.84 20.15
C GLU A 294 -0.07 5.57 19.61
N THR A 295 -1.31 5.66 19.12
CA THR A 295 -2.06 4.49 18.64
C THR A 295 -1.90 4.26 17.13
N CYS A 296 -1.26 5.18 16.40
CA CYS A 296 -0.99 4.96 14.99
C CYS A 296 -0.12 3.70 14.81
N PRO A 297 -0.55 2.72 13.98
CA PRO A 297 0.23 1.52 13.72
C PRO A 297 1.56 1.86 13.07
N ILE A 298 2.56 1.04 13.39
CA ILE A 298 3.90 1.15 12.84
C ILE A 298 4.10 -0.04 11.91
N MET A 299 4.56 0.21 10.70
CA MET A 299 4.90 -0.83 9.75
C MET A 299 6.43 -0.92 9.63
N PRO A 300 7.04 -2.08 9.93
CA PRO A 300 8.44 -2.32 9.61
C PRO A 300 8.66 -2.21 8.11
N SER A 301 9.86 -1.77 7.71
CA SER A 301 10.22 -1.79 6.30
C SER A 301 10.13 -3.22 5.75
N MET A 302 9.16 -3.46 4.88
CA MET A 302 8.97 -4.78 4.25
C MET A 302 10.19 -5.20 3.43
N LYS A 303 11.02 -4.24 3.01
CA LYS A 303 12.30 -4.52 2.35
C LYS A 303 13.35 -5.06 3.30
N GLN A 304 13.32 -4.63 4.55
CA GLN A 304 14.35 -4.93 5.53
C GLN A 304 13.93 -6.02 6.53
N MET A 305 12.65 -6.40 6.58
CA MET A 305 12.13 -7.41 7.50
C MET A 305 12.78 -8.79 7.32
N GLY A 306 13.44 -9.03 6.19
CA GLY A 306 14.08 -10.31 5.96
C GLY A 306 13.09 -11.48 5.98
N ARG A 307 11.87 -11.26 5.48
CA ARG A 307 10.86 -12.31 5.28
C ARG A 307 10.23 -12.12 3.90
N SER A 308 9.83 -13.22 3.28
CA SER A 308 9.17 -13.18 1.97
C SER A 308 7.72 -12.75 2.02
N SER A 309 7.11 -12.92 3.18
CA SER A 309 5.70 -12.70 3.43
C SER A 309 5.51 -12.60 4.94
N ILE A 310 4.45 -11.91 5.34
CA ILE A 310 4.05 -11.81 6.73
C ILE A 310 2.59 -12.23 6.89
N SER A 311 2.33 -13.16 7.79
CA SER A 311 0.95 -13.48 8.16
C SER A 311 0.32 -12.31 8.89
N PHE A 312 -0.97 -12.08 8.70
CA PHE A 312 -1.66 -11.00 9.38
C PHE A 312 -3.07 -11.38 9.80
N LYS A 313 -3.54 -10.68 10.84
CA LYS A 313 -4.93 -10.72 11.28
C LYS A 313 -5.59 -9.36 11.01
N ARG A 314 -6.74 -9.39 10.34
CA ARG A 314 -7.58 -8.22 10.11
C ARG A 314 -8.69 -8.13 11.16
N TRP A 315 -8.95 -6.91 11.61
CA TRP A 315 -10.06 -6.54 12.45
C TRP A 315 -10.87 -5.47 11.71
N GLU A 316 -12.20 -5.60 11.70
CA GLU A 316 -13.06 -4.62 11.02
C GLU A 316 -13.10 -3.26 11.74
N SER A 317 -12.78 -3.22 13.04
CA SER A 317 -12.63 -1.99 13.81
C SER A 317 -11.44 -2.14 14.75
N ASP A 318 -10.63 -1.08 14.86
CA ASP A 318 -9.57 -0.99 15.85
C ASP A 318 -10.17 -0.90 17.27
N PRO A 319 -9.84 -1.83 18.19
CA PRO A 319 -10.39 -1.81 19.54
C PRO A 319 -9.68 -0.84 20.50
N ARG A 320 -8.61 -0.16 20.07
CA ARG A 320 -7.83 0.78 20.89
C ARG A 320 -8.51 2.16 20.95
N PRO A 321 -8.19 3.02 21.95
CA PRO A 321 -8.76 4.36 22.05
C PRO A 321 -8.06 5.33 21.06
N ILE A 322 -8.37 5.18 19.77
CA ILE A 322 -7.69 5.85 18.65
C ILE A 322 -8.28 7.20 18.26
N GLN A 323 -9.49 7.53 18.74
CA GLN A 323 -10.23 8.74 18.35
C GLN A 323 -9.44 10.05 18.47
N PRO A 324 -8.60 10.26 19.51
CA PRO A 324 -7.79 11.46 19.58
C PRO A 324 -6.81 11.57 18.40
N ASP A 325 -6.14 10.48 18.04
CA ASP A 325 -5.11 10.45 16.99
C ASP A 325 -5.72 10.61 15.59
N LEU A 326 -6.95 10.08 15.37
CA LEU A 326 -7.65 10.23 14.08
C LEU A 326 -7.96 11.68 13.70
N LYS A 327 -8.07 12.59 14.68
CA LYS A 327 -8.36 14.01 14.43
C LYS A 327 -7.18 14.79 13.86
N GLN A 328 -5.98 14.21 13.87
CA GLN A 328 -4.75 14.90 13.52
C GLN A 328 -3.90 14.09 12.54
N LEU A 329 -4.54 13.22 11.75
CA LEU A 329 -3.89 12.57 10.63
C LEU A 329 -3.43 13.61 9.62
N ALA A 330 -2.12 13.65 9.40
CA ALA A 330 -1.46 14.52 8.44
C ALA A 330 -0.76 13.69 7.37
N PHE A 331 -0.93 14.10 6.11
CA PHE A 331 -0.38 13.41 4.95
C PHE A 331 0.37 14.38 4.04
N TRP A 332 1.37 13.87 3.30
CA TRP A 332 2.02 14.68 2.25
C TRP A 332 1.04 15.08 1.16
N ARG A 333 0.09 14.20 0.86
CA ARG A 333 -0.90 14.38 -0.20
C ARG A 333 -2.26 13.91 0.30
N ASP A 334 -3.33 14.44 -0.28
CA ASP A 334 -4.68 14.08 0.15
C ASP A 334 -4.97 12.60 -0.13
N PRO A 335 -5.30 11.76 0.88
CA PRO A 335 -5.61 10.35 0.68
C PRO A 335 -6.85 10.12 -0.19
N ARG A 336 -7.77 11.10 -0.32
CA ARG A 336 -8.93 10.99 -1.20
C ARG A 336 -8.55 10.81 -2.67
N ARG A 337 -7.36 11.28 -3.08
CA ARG A 337 -6.89 11.14 -4.46
C ARG A 337 -6.73 9.68 -4.86
N PHE A 338 -6.44 8.76 -3.94
CA PHE A 338 -6.29 7.34 -4.25
C PHE A 338 -7.59 6.78 -4.81
N TYR A 339 -8.68 6.96 -4.05
CA TYR A 339 -9.99 6.46 -4.42
C TYR A 339 -10.53 7.19 -5.65
N HIS A 340 -10.40 8.52 -5.70
CA HIS A 340 -10.85 9.31 -6.85
C HIS A 340 -10.10 8.92 -8.13
N SER A 341 -8.76 8.89 -8.12
CA SER A 341 -7.96 8.50 -9.28
C SER A 341 -8.26 7.08 -9.74
N TRP A 342 -8.52 6.16 -8.81
CA TRP A 342 -8.96 4.81 -9.15
C TRP A 342 -10.32 4.80 -9.86
N CYS A 343 -11.31 5.55 -9.37
CA CYS A 343 -12.62 5.67 -10.02
C CYS A 343 -12.52 6.30 -11.44
N VAL A 344 -11.62 7.28 -11.62
CA VAL A 344 -11.34 7.87 -12.94
C VAL A 344 -10.74 6.81 -13.87
N LEU A 345 -9.73 6.06 -13.40
CA LEU A 345 -9.13 4.97 -14.18
C LEU A 345 -10.18 3.93 -14.60
N GLU A 346 -11.05 3.51 -13.68
CA GLU A 346 -12.06 2.49 -13.95
C GLU A 346 -12.99 2.88 -15.09
N GLY A 347 -13.59 4.06 -15.09
CA GLY A 347 -14.49 4.42 -16.19
C GLY A 347 -13.80 5.01 -17.42
N ILE A 348 -12.53 5.42 -17.38
CA ILE A 348 -11.70 5.53 -18.61
C ILE A 348 -11.63 4.16 -19.29
N LEU A 349 -11.39 3.11 -18.50
CA LEU A 349 -11.31 1.73 -18.98
C LEU A 349 -12.68 1.07 -19.21
N GLY A 350 -13.78 1.75 -18.83
CA GLY A 350 -15.13 1.19 -18.90
C GLY A 350 -15.36 -0.01 -17.96
N VAL A 351 -14.57 -0.15 -16.90
CA VAL A 351 -14.65 -1.21 -15.90
C VAL A 351 -16.00 -1.15 -15.20
N ARG A 352 -16.63 -2.32 -15.06
CA ARG A 352 -17.84 -2.50 -14.26
C ARG A 352 -17.69 -3.75 -13.42
N HIS A 353 -17.61 -3.55 -12.11
CA HIS A 353 -17.48 -4.64 -11.15
C HIS A 353 -18.67 -5.60 -11.23
N ARG A 354 -18.38 -6.87 -11.50
CA ARG A 354 -19.35 -7.97 -11.46
C ARG A 354 -19.37 -8.69 -10.10
N SER A 355 -18.39 -8.39 -9.26
CA SER A 355 -18.22 -8.93 -7.91
C SER A 355 -18.04 -7.79 -6.91
N ALA A 356 -18.21 -8.08 -5.62
CA ALA A 356 -17.88 -7.13 -4.58
C ALA A 356 -16.38 -6.76 -4.65
N PHE A 357 -16.11 -5.47 -4.77
CA PHE A 357 -14.77 -4.89 -4.78
C PHE A 357 -14.63 -3.92 -3.62
N ASN A 358 -13.53 -4.03 -2.88
CA ASN A 358 -13.24 -3.16 -1.74
C ASN A 358 -11.98 -2.35 -2.00
N PHE A 359 -12.11 -1.03 -1.90
CA PHE A 359 -10.98 -0.12 -1.95
C PHE A 359 -10.60 0.31 -0.54
N TYR A 360 -9.33 0.17 -0.18
CA TYR A 360 -8.80 0.54 1.12
C TYR A 360 -7.67 1.55 1.00
N VAL A 361 -7.72 2.59 1.83
CA VAL A 361 -6.57 3.45 2.13
C VAL A 361 -5.95 2.93 3.43
N CYS A 362 -4.70 2.50 3.35
CA CYS A 362 -4.00 1.83 4.43
C CYS A 362 -2.98 2.78 5.04
N VAL A 363 -3.22 3.26 6.26
CA VAL A 363 -2.40 4.27 6.90
C VAL A 363 -1.47 3.64 7.92
N THR A 364 -0.19 4.02 7.87
CA THR A 364 0.82 3.56 8.82
C THR A 364 1.93 4.60 8.98
N THR A 365 2.64 4.55 10.09
CA THR A 365 3.98 5.14 10.17
C THR A 365 5.03 4.10 9.77
N GLN A 366 6.21 4.57 9.39
CA GLN A 366 7.32 3.70 9.06
C GLN A 366 8.19 3.49 10.31
N LEU A 367 8.53 2.24 10.61
CA LEU A 367 9.61 1.98 11.57
C LEU A 367 10.91 2.53 10.95
N PRO A 368 11.67 3.40 11.65
CA PRO A 368 12.83 4.05 11.10
C PRO A 368 13.83 3.02 10.56
N PRO A 369 14.55 3.39 9.49
CA PRO A 369 15.31 2.43 8.73
C PRO A 369 16.37 1.79 9.60
N LEU A 370 16.53 0.50 9.40
CA LEU A 370 17.30 -0.37 10.24
C LEU A 370 18.82 -0.14 10.18
N GLN A 371 19.31 0.77 9.34
CA GLN A 371 20.74 1.05 9.19
C GLN A 371 21.40 1.51 10.51
N GLU A 372 20.63 2.13 11.42
CA GLU A 372 21.13 2.52 12.75
C GLU A 372 21.38 1.33 13.70
N TRP A 373 21.03 0.10 13.30
CA TRP A 373 21.21 -1.13 14.08
C TRP A 373 22.44 -1.95 13.66
N GLY A 374 23.22 -1.48 12.68
CA GLY A 374 24.44 -2.15 12.22
C GLY A 374 24.18 -3.33 11.28
N GLU A 375 25.16 -4.23 11.14
CA GLU A 375 25.13 -5.31 10.14
C GLU A 375 24.14 -6.46 10.49
N ASP A 376 23.68 -6.57 11.73
CA ASP A 376 22.84 -7.70 12.22
C ASP A 376 21.33 -7.41 12.25
N VAL A 377 20.87 -6.41 11.51
CA VAL A 377 19.45 -6.03 11.38
C VAL A 377 18.54 -7.22 11.13
N GLU A 378 18.95 -8.06 10.18
CA GLU A 378 18.15 -9.19 9.71
C GLU A 378 17.86 -10.19 10.83
N GLN A 379 18.82 -10.40 11.73
CA GLN A 379 18.65 -11.29 12.87
C GLN A 379 17.61 -10.75 13.87
N HIS A 380 17.58 -9.42 14.03
CA HIS A 380 16.63 -8.77 14.95
C HIS A 380 15.20 -8.81 14.41
N VAL A 381 14.99 -8.47 13.13
CA VAL A 381 13.66 -8.52 12.51
C VAL A 381 13.10 -9.93 12.35
N SER A 382 13.98 -10.93 12.30
CA SER A 382 13.57 -12.33 12.14
C SER A 382 12.97 -12.94 13.39
N THR A 383 13.13 -12.31 14.57
CA THR A 383 12.62 -12.83 15.85
C THR A 383 11.64 -11.88 16.51
N LYS A 384 10.61 -12.43 17.17
CA LYS A 384 9.64 -11.67 17.98
C LYS A 384 10.35 -10.78 19.03
N LEU A 385 11.42 -11.28 19.64
CA LEU A 385 12.20 -10.53 20.63
C LEU A 385 12.95 -9.35 20.00
N GLY A 386 13.62 -9.55 18.87
CA GLY A 386 14.35 -8.48 18.20
C GLY A 386 13.41 -7.39 17.68
N VAL A 387 12.22 -7.76 17.20
CA VAL A 387 11.19 -6.80 16.77
C VAL A 387 10.65 -6.01 17.96
N ARG A 388 10.42 -6.64 19.11
CA ARG A 388 10.08 -5.92 20.35
C ARG A 388 11.17 -4.92 20.73
N GLN A 389 12.44 -5.33 20.73
CA GLN A 389 13.56 -4.43 21.03
C GLN A 389 13.61 -3.24 20.06
N MET A 390 13.32 -3.49 18.77
CA MET A 390 13.24 -2.45 17.76
C MET A 390 12.14 -1.44 18.02
N VAL A 391 10.94 -1.91 18.36
CA VAL A 391 9.81 -1.03 18.68
C VAL A 391 10.07 -0.27 19.98
N ASP A 392 10.64 -0.92 21.01
CA ASP A 392 11.02 -0.28 22.27
C ASP A 392 11.96 0.90 22.02
N ARG A 393 13.05 0.67 21.30
CA ARG A 393 14.04 1.71 20.99
C ARG A 393 13.47 2.80 20.08
N HIS A 394 12.62 2.44 19.12
CA HIS A 394 11.96 3.44 18.29
C HIS A 394 11.05 4.34 19.14
N ARG A 395 10.27 3.77 20.07
CA ARG A 395 9.45 4.55 21.00
C ARG A 395 10.30 5.45 21.89
N GLU A 396 11.43 4.97 22.39
CA GLU A 396 12.36 5.80 23.19
C GLU A 396 12.87 7.00 22.38
N LYS A 397 13.23 6.80 21.11
CA LYS A 397 13.61 7.89 20.21
C LYS A 397 12.46 8.85 19.97
N GLU A 398 11.25 8.32 19.77
CA GLU A 398 10.09 9.18 19.58
C GLU A 398 9.79 10.01 20.84
N LEU A 399 9.94 9.43 22.03
CA LEU A 399 9.77 10.17 23.28
C LEU A 399 10.84 11.26 23.45
N ALA A 400 12.10 10.96 23.12
CA ALA A 400 13.18 11.94 23.17
C ALA A 400 12.97 13.09 22.18
N GLN A 401 12.58 12.77 20.93
CA GLN A 401 12.22 13.77 19.92
C GLN A 401 11.03 14.62 20.38
N TRP A 402 10.03 14.00 21.01
CA TRP A 402 8.88 14.71 21.53
C TRP A 402 9.25 15.67 22.67
N GLU A 403 10.13 15.26 23.57
CA GLU A 403 10.67 16.12 24.64
C GLU A 403 11.43 17.32 24.07
N GLU A 404 12.25 17.11 23.04
CA GLU A 404 12.96 18.18 22.31
C GLU A 404 11.97 19.16 21.66
N SER A 405 10.95 18.65 20.96
CA SER A 405 9.87 19.47 20.39
C SER A 405 9.17 20.29 21.48
N LEU A 406 8.82 19.68 22.61
CA LEU A 406 8.19 20.38 23.73
C LEU A 406 9.08 21.53 24.26
N GLU A 407 10.39 21.30 24.40
CA GLU A 407 11.34 22.34 24.82
C GLU A 407 11.39 23.50 23.80
N PHE A 408 11.46 23.17 22.51
CA PHE A 408 11.41 24.17 21.44
C PHE A 408 10.15 25.05 21.53
N PHE A 409 8.98 24.46 21.69
CA PHE A 409 7.72 25.22 21.82
C PHE A 409 7.61 25.98 23.14
N MET A 410 8.17 25.46 24.24
CA MET A 410 8.25 26.20 25.50
C MET A 410 9.07 27.48 25.33
N ASN A 411 10.17 27.42 24.57
CA ASN A 411 10.99 28.59 24.23
C ASN A 411 10.23 29.61 23.36
N LEU A 412 9.21 29.17 22.61
CA LEU A 412 8.27 30.03 21.88
C LEU A 412 7.08 30.52 22.75
N ASN A 413 7.15 30.35 24.08
CA ASN A 413 6.08 30.65 25.03
C ASN A 413 4.75 29.89 24.78
N MET A 414 4.80 28.76 24.07
CA MET A 414 3.65 27.88 23.89
C MET A 414 3.61 26.83 25.00
N LYS A 415 2.52 26.82 25.79
CA LYS A 415 2.30 25.80 26.82
C LYS A 415 1.65 24.58 26.20
N ILE A 416 2.45 23.56 25.92
CA ILE A 416 1.98 22.28 25.40
C ILE A 416 1.98 21.26 26.55
N PRO A 417 0.86 20.55 26.79
CA PRO A 417 0.85 19.46 27.76
C PRO A 417 1.82 18.36 27.35
N LYS A 418 2.44 17.68 28.32
CA LYS A 418 3.37 16.57 28.07
C LYS A 418 2.77 15.49 27.17
N HIS A 419 1.46 15.26 27.26
CA HIS A 419 0.71 14.27 26.49
C HIS A 419 0.07 14.84 25.21
N GLY A 420 0.46 16.03 24.78
CA GLY A 420 -0.18 16.76 23.67
C GLY A 420 -1.55 17.34 24.03
N PHE A 421 -2.24 17.94 23.07
CA PHE A 421 -3.55 18.58 23.31
C PHE A 421 -4.76 17.65 23.15
N LEU A 422 -4.52 16.43 22.66
CA LEU A 422 -5.58 15.54 22.21
C LEU A 422 -6.15 14.65 23.32
N ARG A 423 -5.37 14.43 24.38
CA ARG A 423 -5.71 13.52 25.46
C ARG A 423 -5.72 14.29 26.76
N ASP A 424 -6.58 13.91 27.68
CA ASP A 424 -6.43 14.33 29.08
C ASP A 424 -5.42 13.42 29.79
N GLU A 425 -4.99 13.85 30.98
CA GLU A 425 -4.00 13.16 31.80
C GLU A 425 -4.43 11.73 32.21
N GLU A 426 -5.73 11.48 32.41
CA GLU A 426 -6.25 10.16 32.79
C GLU A 426 -6.24 9.20 31.60
N SER A 427 -6.72 9.67 30.44
CA SER A 427 -6.67 8.97 29.17
C SER A 427 -5.25 8.59 28.77
N TYR A 428 -4.29 9.50 29.00
CA TYR A 428 -2.86 9.25 28.77
C TYR A 428 -2.32 8.17 29.72
N LYS A 429 -2.58 8.28 31.03
CA LYS A 429 -2.18 7.24 32.01
C LYS A 429 -2.78 5.88 31.72
N LYS A 430 -3.99 5.83 31.14
CA LYS A 430 -4.61 4.59 30.71
C LYS A 430 -3.87 3.98 29.50
N LEU A 431 -3.41 4.80 28.57
CA LEU A 431 -2.59 4.35 27.45
C LEU A 431 -1.23 3.82 27.92
N GLU A 432 -0.56 4.50 28.84
CA GLU A 432 0.73 4.03 29.37
C GLU A 432 0.62 2.63 30.01
N LYS A 433 -0.54 2.33 30.60
CA LYS A 433 -0.83 1.03 31.23
C LYS A 433 -1.24 -0.06 30.25
N ASN A 434 -1.71 0.28 29.05
CA ASN A 434 -2.26 -0.68 28.09
C ASN A 434 -1.40 -0.79 26.83
N PRO A 435 -1.36 -1.96 26.17
CA PRO A 435 -0.68 -2.07 24.88
C PRO A 435 -1.34 -1.14 23.85
N SER A 436 -0.61 -0.10 23.43
CA SER A 436 -1.09 0.89 22.47
C SER A 436 -0.40 0.79 21.12
N THR A 437 0.84 0.31 21.07
CA THR A 437 1.57 0.15 19.80
C THR A 437 1.15 -1.13 19.09
N ALA A 438 0.69 -1.01 17.85
CA ALA A 438 0.43 -2.14 16.97
C ALA A 438 1.46 -2.15 15.83
N ILE A 439 1.95 -3.34 15.48
CA ILE A 439 2.74 -3.53 14.27
C ILE A 439 1.81 -3.96 13.15
N GLY A 440 1.64 -3.11 12.15
CA GLY A 440 0.62 -3.26 11.11
C GLY A 440 0.18 -1.93 10.51
N MET A 441 -1.10 -1.81 10.15
CA MET A 441 -1.65 -0.62 9.50
C MET A 441 -3.14 -0.44 9.84
N TRP A 442 -3.59 0.82 9.85
CA TRP A 442 -5.02 1.13 9.81
C TRP A 442 -5.55 0.91 8.41
N ILE A 443 -6.78 0.40 8.28
CA ILE A 443 -7.46 0.24 7.00
C ILE A 443 -8.75 1.06 7.00
N PHE A 444 -8.79 2.05 6.13
CA PHE A 444 -9.94 2.90 5.91
C PHE A 444 -10.62 2.51 4.61
N THR A 445 -11.94 2.61 4.54
CA THR A 445 -12.65 2.50 3.26
C THR A 445 -12.24 3.66 2.35
N GLY A 446 -12.35 3.49 1.02
CA GLY A 446 -12.00 4.54 0.06
C GLY A 446 -12.75 5.87 0.26
N LYS A 447 -13.90 5.85 0.96
CA LYS A 447 -14.74 7.02 1.24
C LYS A 447 -14.54 7.62 2.63
N ALA A 448 -13.74 7.01 3.51
CA ALA A 448 -13.60 7.41 4.91
C ALA A 448 -13.03 8.84 5.09
N PHE A 449 -12.34 9.36 4.08
CA PHE A 449 -11.75 10.72 4.08
C PHE A 449 -12.65 11.77 3.42
N GLY A 450 -13.88 11.39 3.04
CA GLY A 450 -14.83 12.24 2.31
C GLY A 450 -14.77 12.08 0.80
N GLU A 451 -15.77 12.62 0.10
CA GLU A 451 -15.89 12.52 -1.36
C GLU A 451 -15.14 13.65 -2.08
N VAL A 452 -14.68 13.36 -3.29
CA VAL A 452 -14.04 14.33 -4.19
C VAL A 452 -15.08 14.81 -5.18
N ASN A 453 -15.24 16.12 -5.29
CA ASN A 453 -16.18 16.77 -6.19
C ASN A 453 -15.52 17.95 -6.90
N ARG A 454 -16.25 18.61 -7.81
CA ARG A 454 -15.73 19.73 -8.60
C ARG A 454 -15.20 20.88 -7.74
N GLU A 455 -15.78 21.12 -6.58
CA GLU A 455 -15.43 22.25 -5.71
C GLU A 455 -14.11 22.01 -4.96
N ASN A 456 -13.82 20.76 -4.59
CA ASN A 456 -12.64 20.42 -3.79
C ASN A 456 -11.55 19.65 -4.55
N MET A 457 -11.75 19.34 -5.83
CA MET A 457 -10.79 18.58 -6.64
C MET A 457 -9.41 19.26 -6.69
N CYS A 458 -9.38 20.58 -6.86
CA CYS A 458 -8.12 21.33 -6.85
C CYS A 458 -7.38 21.20 -5.51
N ASP A 459 -8.10 21.14 -4.39
CA ASP A 459 -7.51 20.95 -3.06
C ASP A 459 -6.97 19.53 -2.88
N VAL A 460 -7.69 18.53 -3.39
CA VAL A 460 -7.30 17.10 -3.31
C VAL A 460 -5.99 16.83 -4.02
N TYR A 461 -5.79 17.46 -5.19
CA TYR A 461 -4.56 17.36 -5.97
C TYR A 461 -3.57 18.48 -5.68
N GLY A 462 -3.94 19.41 -4.78
CA GLY A 462 -3.10 20.49 -4.31
C GLY A 462 -1.97 19.99 -3.41
N ARG A 463 -0.99 20.85 -3.18
CA ARG A 463 0.13 20.53 -2.28
C ARG A 463 -0.31 20.75 -0.83
N PHE A 464 -0.23 19.68 -0.04
CA PHE A 464 -0.39 19.61 1.41
C PHE A 464 -1.81 19.83 1.94
N LYS A 465 -2.32 18.80 2.63
CA LYS A 465 -3.46 18.94 3.52
C LYS A 465 -3.12 18.32 4.86
N GLU A 466 -3.17 19.15 5.89
CA GLU A 466 -2.59 18.82 7.19
C GLU A 466 -3.52 18.01 8.09
N HIS A 467 -4.84 18.18 7.94
CA HIS A 467 -5.80 17.59 8.86
C HIS A 467 -6.99 17.01 8.11
N PHE A 468 -7.34 15.78 8.48
CA PHE A 468 -8.50 15.09 7.99
C PHE A 468 -9.40 14.71 9.15
N GLU A 469 -10.66 15.09 9.05
CA GLU A 469 -11.71 14.48 9.85
C GLU A 469 -12.12 13.19 9.14
N VAL A 470 -11.82 12.06 9.78
CA VAL A 470 -12.25 10.76 9.28
C VAL A 470 -13.66 10.48 9.79
N SER A 471 -14.56 10.09 8.90
CA SER A 471 -15.97 9.79 9.23
C SER A 471 -16.17 8.42 9.88
N GLU A 472 -15.20 7.52 9.78
CA GLU A 472 -15.31 6.12 10.15
C GLU A 472 -14.17 5.68 11.09
N VAL A 473 -14.47 4.71 11.95
CA VAL A 473 -13.42 4.02 12.73
C VAL A 473 -12.70 3.06 11.78
N PRO A 474 -11.36 3.17 11.62
CA PRO A 474 -10.63 2.25 10.75
C PRO A 474 -10.66 0.83 11.31
N GLY A 475 -10.57 -0.13 10.39
CA GLY A 475 -10.12 -1.47 10.74
C GLY A 475 -8.63 -1.47 11.11
N LEU A 476 -8.17 -2.58 11.68
CA LEU A 476 -6.78 -2.76 12.06
C LEU A 476 -6.24 -4.06 11.47
N VAL A 477 -5.14 -3.95 10.75
CA VAL A 477 -4.34 -5.09 10.29
C VAL A 477 -3.18 -5.22 11.25
N VAL A 478 -3.03 -6.40 11.85
CA VAL A 478 -1.99 -6.72 12.82
C VAL A 478 -1.10 -7.80 12.24
N PHE A 479 0.18 -7.48 12.11
CA PHE A 479 1.19 -8.37 11.56
C PHE A 479 1.72 -9.38 12.60
N ASP A 480 1.86 -10.64 12.19
CA ASP A 480 2.42 -11.71 13.00
C ASP A 480 3.94 -11.77 12.81
N ILE A 481 4.67 -11.14 13.73
CA ILE A 481 6.13 -10.96 13.66
C ILE A 481 6.87 -11.83 14.68
#